data_AF-A0A920FA98-F1
#
_entry.id   AF-A0A920FA98-F1
#
_cell.length_a   1.000
_cell.length_b   1.000
_cell.length_c   1.000
_cell.angle_alpha   90.00
_cell.angle_beta   90.00
_cell.angle_gamma   90.00
#
_symmetry.space_group_name_H-M   'P 1'
#
loop_
_entity.id
_entity.type
_entity.pdbx_description
1 polymer ?
#
loop_
_entity_poly.entity_id
_entity_poly.type
_entity_poly.pdbx_seq_one_letter_code
_entity_poly.pdbx_strand_id
1 'polypeptide(L)'
;MPWELIRNYEPDWSYTELEELEEVIKSNTQLAYKLVARRITSEGKTSTIFQAIWVLGRTEDTWGVQSRYNLGIFNGNENLAA
;
A
#
# COMPACT_ATOMS: atom_id res chain seq x y z
N MET A 1 14.96 -4.81 -3.03
CA MET A 1 13.87 -4.33 -2.13
C MET A 1 12.52 -4.49 -2.85
N PRO A 2 11.40 -4.75 -2.15
CA PRO A 2 10.06 -4.91 -2.78
C PRO A 2 9.68 -3.74 -3.72
N TRP A 3 10.20 -2.55 -3.45
CA TRP A 3 10.01 -1.33 -4.25
C TRP A 3 10.66 -1.36 -5.64
N GLU A 4 11.71 -2.17 -5.84
CA GLU A 4 12.35 -2.33 -7.15
C GLU A 4 11.47 -3.13 -8.11
N LEU A 5 10.72 -4.11 -7.61
CA LEU A 5 9.74 -4.83 -8.42
C LEU A 5 8.64 -3.88 -8.92
N ILE A 6 8.10 -3.02 -8.05
CA ILE A 6 7.08 -2.05 -8.47
C ILE A 6 7.63 -1.14 -9.56
N ARG A 7 8.84 -0.57 -9.40
CA ARG A 7 9.46 0.27 -10.43
C ARG A 7 9.71 -0.45 -11.76
N ASN A 8 10.00 -1.75 -11.72
CA ASN A 8 10.25 -2.52 -12.94
C ASN A 8 8.95 -2.91 -13.68
N TYR A 9 7.86 -3.15 -12.95
CA TYR A 9 6.58 -3.56 -13.55
C TYR A 9 5.65 -2.38 -13.85
N GLU A 10 5.89 -1.22 -13.25
CA GLU A 10 5.08 -0.01 -13.42
C GLU A 10 6.01 1.18 -13.68
N PRO A 11 6.56 1.28 -14.91
CA PRO A 11 7.57 2.29 -15.25
C PRO A 11 7.05 3.73 -15.13
N ASP A 12 5.74 3.93 -15.26
CA ASP A 12 5.10 5.23 -15.13
C ASP A 12 4.74 5.59 -13.68
N TRP A 13 4.95 4.69 -12.71
CA TRP A 13 4.66 4.96 -11.30
C TRP A 13 5.54 6.10 -10.78
N SER A 14 4.90 7.11 -10.19
CA SER A 14 5.57 8.25 -9.53
C SER A 14 5.50 8.11 -8.02
N TYR A 15 4.29 8.01 -7.48
CA TYR A 15 4.06 7.84 -6.05
C TYR A 15 2.71 7.16 -5.78
N THR A 16 2.44 6.91 -4.50
CA THR A 16 1.18 6.30 -4.04
C THR A 16 0.50 7.23 -3.04
N GLU A 17 -0.76 7.53 -3.27
CA GLU A 17 -1.64 8.25 -2.35
C GLU A 17 -2.40 7.26 -1.48
N LEU A 18 -2.46 7.52 -0.18
CA LEU A 18 -3.25 6.73 0.76
C LEU A 18 -4.67 7.29 0.77
N GLU A 19 -5.66 6.46 0.45
CA GLU A 19 -7.07 6.84 0.50
C GLU A 19 -7.69 6.47 1.85
N GLU A 20 -7.43 5.25 2.32
CA GLU A 20 -7.92 4.74 3.60
C GLU A 20 -6.85 3.96 4.35
N LEU A 21 -6.91 4.02 5.68
CA LEU A 21 -6.02 3.31 6.58
C LEU A 21 -6.78 2.84 7.82
N GLU A 22 -6.83 1.53 8.02
CA GLU A 22 -7.42 0.87 9.16
C GLU A 22 -6.32 0.15 9.96
N GLU A 23 -6.23 0.42 11.26
CA GLU A 23 -5.35 -0.31 12.17
C GLU A 23 -5.97 -1.67 12.52
N VAL A 24 -5.28 -2.75 12.18
CA VAL A 24 -5.72 -4.13 12.44
C VAL A 24 -5.06 -4.68 13.71
N ILE A 25 -3.77 -4.39 13.90
CA ILE A 25 -2.99 -4.84 15.06
C ILE A 25 -2.09 -3.70 15.53
N LYS A 26 -2.00 -3.54 16.85
CA LYS A 26 -1.03 -2.66 17.49
C LYS A 26 -0.38 -3.29 18.70
N SER A 27 0.95 -3.33 18.69
CA SER A 27 1.76 -3.75 19.82
C SER A 27 3.09 -2.98 19.84
N ASN A 28 3.92 -3.24 20.84
CA ASN A 28 5.23 -2.59 20.98
C ASN A 28 6.25 -3.05 19.92
N THR A 29 6.00 -4.18 19.25
CA THR A 29 6.94 -4.81 18.31
C THR A 29 6.36 -5.05 16.91
N GLN A 30 5.02 -4.99 16.77
CA GLN A 30 4.32 -5.19 15.50
C GLN A 30 3.14 -4.22 15.34
N LEU A 31 2.98 -3.72 14.12
CA LEU A 31 1.79 -3.02 13.65
C LEU A 31 1.26 -3.72 12.41
N ALA A 32 -0.05 -3.77 12.24
CA ALA A 32 -0.65 -4.17 10.98
C ALA A 32 -1.71 -3.15 10.57
N TYR A 33 -1.63 -2.68 9.33
CA TYR A 33 -2.61 -1.79 8.75
C TYR A 33 -3.21 -2.40 7.49
N LYS A 34 -4.53 -2.31 7.36
CA LYS A 34 -5.23 -2.50 6.10
C LYS A 34 -5.36 -1.14 5.44
N LEU A 35 -4.97 -1.02 4.17
CA LEU A 35 -4.98 0.24 3.45
C LEU A 35 -5.67 0.10 2.10
N VAL A 36 -6.33 1.19 1.68
CA VAL A 36 -6.70 1.46 0.29
C VAL A 36 -5.80 2.57 -0.20
N ALA A 37 -5.19 2.37 -1.36
CA ALA A 37 -4.23 3.32 -1.91
C ALA A 37 -4.30 3.39 -3.42
N ARG A 38 -3.98 4.58 -3.93
CA ARG A 38 -4.00 4.94 -5.33
C ARG A 38 -2.57 5.14 -5.84
N ARG A 39 -2.25 4.54 -6.97
CA ARG A 39 -1.00 4.80 -7.67
C ARG A 39 -1.17 5.96 -8.64
N ILE A 40 -0.25 6.90 -8.55
CA ILE A 40 -0.20 8.09 -9.39
C ILE A 40 0.95 7.96 -10.37
N THR A 41 0.66 8.19 -11.64
CA THR A 41 1.67 8.19 -12.70
C THR A 41 2.50 9.47 -12.70
N SER A 42 3.60 9.49 -13.45
CA SER A 42 4.40 10.70 -13.69
C SER A 42 3.60 11.86 -14.32
N GLU A 43 2.51 11.55 -15.03
CA GLU A 43 1.57 12.54 -15.58
C GLU A 43 0.52 13.04 -14.57
N GLY A 44 0.55 12.56 -13.32
CA GLY A 44 -0.42 12.92 -12.29
C GLY A 44 -1.77 12.21 -12.44
N LYS A 45 -1.85 11.12 -13.21
CA LYS A 45 -3.08 10.34 -13.40
C LYS A 45 -3.12 9.14 -12.46
N THR A 46 -4.33 8.74 -12.06
CA THR A 46 -4.54 7.46 -11.39
C THR A 46 -4.29 6.31 -12.37
N SER A 47 -3.33 5.44 -12.07
CA SER A 47 -3.16 4.19 -12.82
C SER A 47 -3.96 3.04 -12.21
N THR A 48 -4.00 2.94 -10.88
CA THR A 48 -4.58 1.80 -10.17
C THR A 48 -4.97 2.19 -8.76
N ILE A 49 -6.12 1.71 -8.27
CA ILE A 49 -6.45 1.71 -6.84
C ILE A 49 -6.32 0.28 -6.33
N PHE A 50 -5.69 0.07 -5.19
CA PHE A 50 -5.44 -1.26 -4.63
C PHE A 50 -5.69 -1.29 -3.14
N GLN A 51 -5.97 -2.49 -2.63
CA GLN A 51 -6.06 -2.75 -1.21
C GLN A 51 -4.96 -3.71 -0.78
N ALA A 52 -4.38 -3.47 0.39
CA ALA A 52 -3.36 -4.33 0.97
C ALA A 52 -3.40 -4.34 2.49
N ILE A 53 -2.79 -5.35 3.10
CA ILE A 53 -2.39 -5.34 4.50
C ILE A 53 -0.87 -5.20 4.56
N TRP A 54 -0.38 -4.21 5.29
CA TRP A 54 1.04 -4.05 5.61
C TRP A 54 1.27 -4.48 7.04
N VAL A 55 2.22 -5.40 7.22
CA VAL A 55 2.70 -5.81 8.54
C VAL A 55 4.07 -5.18 8.74
N LEU A 56 4.17 -4.37 9.79
CA LEU A 56 5.40 -3.70 10.18
C LEU A 56 5.96 -4.34 11.44
N GLY A 57 7.26 -4.55 11.45
CA GLY A 57 8.00 -4.99 12.62
C GLY A 57 8.94 -3.89 13.10
N ARG A 58 9.17 -3.86 14.41
CA ARG A 58 10.16 -2.98 15.03
C ARG A 58 11.50 -3.68 15.17
N THR A 59 12.56 -3.10 14.62
CA THR A 59 13.95 -3.54 14.76
C THR A 59 14.82 -2.36 15.18
N GLU A 60 15.56 -2.50 16.30
CA GLU A 60 16.53 -1.49 16.77
C GLU A 60 15.97 -0.04 16.71
N ASP A 61 14.74 0.12 17.22
CA ASP A 61 13.99 1.40 17.27
C ASP A 61 13.43 1.97 15.96
N THR A 62 13.52 1.23 14.86
CA THR A 62 12.89 1.60 13.58
C THR A 62 11.75 0.66 13.22
N TRP A 63 10.71 1.20 12.58
CA TRP A 63 9.65 0.40 11.97
C TRP A 63 9.99 0.11 10.51
N GLY A 64 9.83 -1.14 10.10
CA GLY A 64 10.01 -1.55 8.71
C GLY A 64 8.88 -2.48 8.26
N VAL A 65 8.53 -2.43 6.97
CA VAL A 65 7.57 -3.37 6.39
C VAL A 65 8.23 -4.75 6.32
N GLN A 66 7.67 -5.71 7.07
CA GLN A 66 8.11 -7.11 7.04
C GLN A 66 7.38 -7.88 5.93
N SER A 67 6.07 -7.65 5.81
CA SER A 67 5.22 -8.33 4.84
C SER A 67 4.17 -7.39 4.28
N ARG A 68 3.79 -7.63 3.02
CA ARG A 68 2.63 -7.02 2.36
C ARG A 68 1.76 -8.11 1.77
N TYR A 69 0.48 -8.10 2.10
CA TYR A 69 -0.54 -8.96 1.49
C TYR A 69 -1.41 -8.12 0.58
N ASN A 70 -1.46 -8.43 -0.70
CA ASN A 70 -2.36 -7.77 -1.64
C ASN A 70 -3.76 -8.36 -1.49
N LEU A 71 -4.76 -7.50 -1.28
CA LEU A 71 -6.16 -7.90 -1.14
C LEU A 71 -6.95 -7.73 -2.44
N GLY A 72 -6.48 -6.86 -3.35
CA GLY A 72 -7.10 -6.69 -4.65
C GLY A 72 -6.71 -5.39 -5.35
N ILE A 73 -7.14 -5.27 -6.60
CA ILE A 73 -7.05 -4.07 -7.43
C ILE A 73 -8.47 -3.68 -7.83
N PHE A 74 -8.81 -2.41 -7.70
CA PHE A 74 -10.08 -1.85 -8.16
C PHE A 74 -9.87 -1.12 -9.50
N ASN A 75 -10.63 -1.54 -10.50
CA ASN A 75 -10.64 -0.91 -11.81
C ASN A 75 -11.78 0.09 -11.88
N GLY A 76 -11.60 1.27 -11.27
CA GLY A 76 -12.29 2.55 -11.57
C GLY A 76 -13.83 2.64 -11.58
N ASN A 77 -14.58 1.53 -11.44
CA ASN A 77 -16.03 1.47 -11.64
C ASN A 77 -16.80 0.86 -10.47
N GLU A 78 -16.11 0.44 -9.41
CA GLU A 78 -16.77 -0.08 -8.21
C GLU A 78 -16.63 0.94 -7.09
N ASN A 79 -17.78 1.39 -6.57
CA ASN A 79 -17.84 2.27 -5.41
C ASN A 79 -17.13 1.57 -4.24
N LEU A 80 -16.07 2.20 -3.75
CA LEU A 80 -15.40 1.84 -2.50
C LEU A 80 -16.25 2.34 -1.34
N ALA A 81 -17.42 1.73 -1.12
CA ALA A 81 -18.23 1.91 0.08
C ALA A 81 -19.29 0.81 0.22
N ALA A 82 -19.11 -0.04 1.22
CA ALA A 82 -20.17 -0.54 2.09
C ALA A 82 -19.55 -0.92 3.45
#